data_AF-A0A5C5U9I4-F1
#
_entry.id   AF-A0A5C5U9I4-F1
#
_cell.length_a   1.000
_cell.length_b   1.000
_cell.length_c   1.000
_cell.angle_alpha   90.00
_cell.angle_beta   90.00
_cell.angle_gamma   90.00
#
_symmetry.space_group_name_H-M   'P 1'
#
loop_
_entity.id
_entity.type
_entity.pdbx_description
1 polymer ?
#
loop_
_entity_poly.entity_id
_entity_poly.type
_entity_poly.pdbx_seq_one_letter_code
_entity_poly.pdbx_strand_id
1 'polypeptide(L)'
;MPRRCGSGSESGYSPGMQDTTTGAPRLSPLWPRLALAGIACFLVAATALHLLRPELDPVDSQMSLYLIGAWGPLLQGAYVMLGIAMTGLAIGLYRGMPPAARSAAPLLMFALGGLSLAITAYAWMDLPGLDATMEGLVHGISAQGAFLFATTGLVLQALRLRLDPHWRRHVRWLLPWAIACFAAIWVLALWRELPRGLAQKAVIAMIVGWLAAVAMLLGRQARAALGDPR
;
A
#
# COMPACT_ATOMS: atom_id res chain seq x y z
N MET A 1 -77.77 42.48 3.23
CA MET A 1 -77.65 41.19 2.50
C MET A 1 -76.19 40.95 2.17
N PRO A 2 -75.51 39.93 2.74
CA PRO A 2 -74.17 39.55 2.29
C PRO A 2 -74.22 38.43 1.25
N ARG A 3 -73.40 38.56 0.20
CA ARG A 3 -73.18 37.54 -0.84
C ARG A 3 -72.20 36.48 -0.33
N ARG A 4 -72.52 35.20 -0.55
CA ARG A 4 -71.57 34.08 -0.58
C ARG A 4 -71.01 33.91 -1.99
N CYS A 5 -69.72 33.59 -2.08
CA CYS A 5 -68.99 32.77 -3.07
C CYS A 5 -67.49 33.09 -2.88
N GLY A 6 -66.53 32.18 -2.83
CA GLY A 6 -66.56 30.75 -3.11
C GLY A 6 -65.28 30.05 -2.61
N SER A 7 -65.29 28.75 -2.87
CA SER A 7 -64.29 27.73 -2.57
C SER A 7 -62.94 27.93 -3.24
N GLY A 8 -61.87 27.58 -2.52
CA GLY A 8 -60.53 27.34 -3.06
C GLY A 8 -59.69 26.57 -2.05
N SER A 9 -59.83 25.25 -2.02
CA SER A 9 -58.95 24.35 -1.28
C SER A 9 -57.65 24.17 -2.06
N GLU A 10 -56.64 24.98 -1.74
CA GLU A 10 -55.27 24.74 -2.21
C GLU A 10 -54.66 23.58 -1.39
N SER A 11 -54.68 22.41 -2.00
CA SER A 11 -53.90 21.25 -1.61
C SER A 11 -52.40 21.60 -1.74
N GLY A 12 -51.77 21.99 -0.64
CA GLY A 12 -50.33 22.19 -0.54
C GLY A 12 -49.59 20.87 -0.77
N TYR A 13 -49.15 20.64 -2.00
CA TYR A 13 -48.14 19.65 -2.33
C TYR A 13 -46.76 20.25 -2.02
N SER A 14 -46.24 19.98 -0.82
CA SER A 14 -44.81 20.19 -0.52
C SER A 14 -44.03 19.06 -1.20
N PRO A 15 -43.14 19.35 -2.16
CA PRO A 15 -42.21 18.32 -2.64
C PRO A 15 -41.30 17.98 -1.47
N GLY A 16 -41.38 16.73 -1.01
CA GLY A 16 -40.46 16.17 -0.03
C GLY A 16 -39.05 16.39 -0.51
N MET A 17 -38.31 17.24 0.22
CA MET A 17 -36.86 17.34 0.13
C MET A 17 -36.33 15.97 0.48
N GLN A 18 -36.05 15.17 -0.56
CA GLN A 18 -35.32 13.93 -0.39
C GLN A 18 -33.96 14.34 0.18
N ASP A 19 -33.77 14.04 1.46
CA ASP A 19 -32.46 13.97 2.09
C ASP A 19 -31.62 13.02 1.24
N THR A 20 -30.96 13.60 0.25
CA THR A 20 -29.78 13.03 -0.38
C THR A 20 -28.66 13.18 0.63
N THR A 21 -28.79 12.48 1.77
CA THR A 21 -27.62 12.01 2.50
C THR A 21 -26.87 11.11 1.55
N THR A 22 -26.08 11.74 0.68
CA THR A 22 -24.95 11.16 -0.01
C THR A 22 -24.09 10.64 1.12
N GLY A 23 -24.30 9.37 1.47
CA GLY A 23 -23.69 8.75 2.63
C GLY A 23 -22.18 8.92 2.50
N ALA A 24 -21.61 9.83 3.29
CA ALA A 24 -20.18 10.05 3.33
C ALA A 24 -19.51 8.67 3.47
N PRO A 25 -18.53 8.32 2.63
CA PRO A 25 -17.95 7.00 2.63
C PRO A 25 -17.47 6.65 4.04
N ARG A 26 -18.06 5.60 4.63
CA ARG A 26 -17.66 5.12 5.96
C ARG A 26 -16.26 4.51 5.88
N LEU A 27 -15.28 5.19 6.45
CA LEU A 27 -13.91 4.71 6.57
C LEU A 27 -13.86 3.53 7.55
N SER A 28 -13.72 2.31 7.03
CA SER A 28 -13.56 1.13 7.88
C SER A 28 -12.17 1.10 8.52
N PRO A 29 -12.05 0.90 9.85
CA PRO A 29 -10.75 0.77 10.52
C PRO A 29 -10.06 -0.56 10.22
N LEU A 30 -10.73 -1.50 9.54
CA LEU A 30 -10.19 -2.83 9.23
C LEU A 30 -8.96 -2.74 8.32
N TRP A 31 -9.07 -2.02 7.21
CA TRP A 31 -8.00 -1.93 6.20
C TRP A 31 -6.66 -1.42 6.75
N PRO A 32 -6.60 -0.27 7.46
CA PRO A 32 -5.34 0.18 8.05
C PRO A 32 -4.80 -0.77 9.12
N ARG A 33 -5.66 -1.47 9.88
CA ARG A 33 -5.21 -2.47 10.86
C ARG A 33 -4.60 -3.70 10.19
N LEU A 34 -5.26 -4.24 9.16
CA LEU A 34 -4.73 -5.36 8.37
C LEU A 34 -3.39 -4.99 7.72
N ALA A 35 -3.30 -3.79 7.15
CA ALA A 35 -2.06 -3.30 6.56
C ALA A 35 -0.93 -3.23 7.59
N LEU A 36 -1.18 -2.62 8.75
CA LEU A 36 -0.18 -2.51 9.82
C LEU A 36 0.22 -3.88 10.39
N ALA A 37 -0.72 -4.80 10.54
CA ALA A 37 -0.44 -6.16 10.99
C ALA A 37 0.46 -6.90 9.99
N GLY A 38 0.13 -6.87 8.69
CA GLY A 38 0.96 -7.52 7.66
C GLY A 38 2.35 -6.88 7.53
N ILE A 39 2.46 -5.56 7.63
CA ILE A 39 3.74 -4.85 7.69
C ILE A 39 4.55 -5.27 8.93
N ALA A 40 3.92 -5.33 10.10
CA ALA A 40 4.59 -5.76 11.33
C ALA A 40 5.06 -7.21 11.24
N CYS A 41 4.24 -8.12 10.72
CA CYS A 41 4.63 -9.51 10.47
C CYS A 41 5.84 -9.58 9.54
N PHE A 42 5.85 -8.80 8.45
CA PHE A 42 7.00 -8.74 7.55
C PHE A 42 8.27 -8.25 8.25
N LEU A 43 8.20 -7.15 8.99
CA LEU A 43 9.35 -6.58 9.71
C LEU A 43 9.89 -7.56 10.77
N VAL A 44 9.01 -8.18 11.55
CA VAL A 44 9.41 -9.16 12.57
C VAL A 44 10.07 -10.37 11.92
N ALA A 45 9.50 -10.91 10.84
CA ALA A 45 10.09 -12.05 10.12
C ALA A 45 11.46 -11.69 9.52
N ALA A 46 11.56 -10.54 8.84
CA ALA A 46 12.79 -10.02 8.26
C ALA A 46 13.90 -9.84 9.31
N THR A 47 13.58 -9.25 10.47
CA THR A 47 14.55 -9.08 11.56
C THR A 47 14.92 -10.40 12.22
N ALA A 48 13.94 -11.30 12.45
CA ALA A 48 14.21 -12.62 13.01
C ALA A 48 15.15 -13.43 12.12
N LEU A 49 15.00 -13.34 10.80
CA LEU A 49 15.85 -14.04 9.84
C LEU A 49 17.32 -13.64 9.93
N HIS A 50 17.63 -12.38 10.28
CA HIS A 50 19.02 -11.97 10.55
C HIS A 50 19.63 -12.67 11.76
N LEU A 51 18.81 -13.06 12.75
CA LEU A 51 19.26 -13.81 13.92
C LEU A 51 19.32 -15.32 13.64
N LEU A 52 18.39 -15.83 12.82
CA LEU A 52 18.27 -17.25 12.48
C LEU A 52 19.27 -17.69 11.39
N ARG A 53 19.81 -16.74 10.62
CA ARG A 53 20.75 -16.97 9.51
C ARG A 53 22.02 -16.13 9.67
N PRO A 54 22.77 -16.27 10.79
CA PRO A 54 23.96 -15.45 11.06
C PRO A 54 25.09 -15.69 10.04
N GLU A 55 25.04 -16.78 9.28
CA GLU A 55 25.98 -17.06 8.20
C GLU A 55 25.80 -16.16 6.96
N LEU A 56 24.65 -15.48 6.84
CA LEU A 56 24.39 -14.53 5.76
C LEU A 56 24.83 -13.12 6.19
N ASP A 57 25.77 -12.54 5.46
CA ASP A 57 26.21 -11.17 5.71
C ASP A 57 25.03 -10.18 5.55
N PRO A 58 24.65 -9.40 6.58
CA PRO A 58 23.50 -8.50 6.51
C PRO A 58 23.71 -7.31 5.57
N VAL A 59 24.96 -6.97 5.22
CA VAL A 59 25.33 -5.89 4.29
C VAL A 59 25.35 -6.39 2.86
N ASP A 60 25.94 -7.55 2.61
CA ASP A 60 26.13 -8.03 1.23
C ASP A 60 24.99 -8.93 0.74
N SER A 61 24.40 -9.73 1.62
CA SER A 61 23.34 -10.67 1.26
C SER A 61 22.03 -9.95 1.00
N GLN A 62 21.46 -10.11 -0.19
CA GLN A 62 20.12 -9.62 -0.51
C GLN A 62 19.05 -10.29 0.35
N MET A 63 17.93 -9.60 0.59
CA MET A 63 16.83 -10.13 1.40
C MET A 63 16.30 -11.44 0.80
N SER A 64 16.21 -11.52 -0.52
CA SER A 64 15.73 -12.72 -1.21
C SER A 64 16.66 -13.93 -1.07
N LEU A 65 17.93 -13.78 -0.69
CA LEU A 65 18.81 -14.92 -0.39
C LEU A 65 18.36 -15.69 0.87
N TYR A 66 17.66 -15.01 1.79
CA TYR A 66 17.08 -15.63 2.98
C TYR A 66 15.90 -16.56 2.64
N LEU A 67 15.41 -16.58 1.39
CA LEU A 67 14.44 -17.58 0.91
C LEU A 67 15.04 -18.98 0.78
N ILE A 68 16.37 -19.10 0.70
CA ILE A 68 17.04 -20.39 0.49
C ILE A 68 17.33 -21.04 1.84
N GLY A 69 16.89 -22.29 2.03
CA GLY A 69 17.16 -23.09 3.23
C GLY A 69 15.95 -23.23 4.16
N ALA A 70 16.19 -23.77 5.36
CA ALA A 70 15.13 -24.22 6.28
C ALA A 70 14.17 -23.11 6.75
N TRP A 71 14.65 -21.87 6.81
CA TRP A 71 13.86 -20.70 7.23
C TRP A 71 13.24 -19.93 6.06
N GLY A 72 13.43 -20.39 4.82
CA GLY A 72 12.82 -19.79 3.63
C GLY A 72 11.30 -19.60 3.72
N PRO A 73 10.52 -20.61 4.19
CA PRO A 73 9.07 -20.48 4.35
C PRO A 73 8.61 -19.31 5.22
N LEU A 74 9.40 -18.92 6.23
CA LEU A 74 9.11 -17.75 7.06
C LEU A 74 9.11 -16.46 6.21
N LEU A 75 10.11 -16.30 5.35
CA LEU A 75 10.20 -15.14 4.46
C LEU A 75 9.13 -15.19 3.35
N GLN A 76 8.83 -16.39 2.83
CA GLN A 76 7.76 -16.57 1.85
C GLN A 76 6.41 -16.11 2.39
N GLY A 77 6.05 -16.55 3.59
CA GLY A 77 4.84 -16.10 4.28
C GLY A 77 4.84 -14.59 4.50
N ALA A 78 5.97 -14.02 4.93
CA ALA A 78 6.12 -12.59 5.12
C ALA A 78 5.93 -11.77 3.83
N TYR A 79 6.45 -12.25 2.70
CA TYR A 79 6.28 -11.62 1.38
C TYR A 79 4.82 -11.63 0.94
N VAL A 80 4.13 -12.76 1.07
CA VAL A 80 2.70 -12.86 0.76
C VAL A 80 1.87 -11.94 1.66
N MET A 81 2.13 -11.92 2.96
CA MET A 81 1.43 -11.04 3.91
C MET A 81 1.66 -9.56 3.60
N LEU A 82 2.87 -9.17 3.19
CA LEU A 82 3.15 -7.80 2.76
C LEU A 82 2.37 -7.43 1.48
N GLY A 83 2.28 -8.34 0.50
CA GLY A 83 1.47 -8.15 -0.71
C GLY A 83 -0.03 -7.96 -0.40
N ILE A 84 -0.57 -8.75 0.52
CA ILE A 84 -1.95 -8.60 1.03
C ILE A 84 -2.11 -7.25 1.74
N ALA A 85 -1.15 -6.86 2.58
CA ALA A 85 -1.18 -5.57 3.29
C ALA A 85 -1.19 -4.37 2.33
N MET A 86 -0.35 -4.38 1.30
CA MET A 86 -0.31 -3.35 0.26
C MET A 86 -1.65 -3.23 -0.46
N THR A 87 -2.20 -4.36 -0.91
CA THR A 87 -3.48 -4.41 -1.62
C THR A 87 -4.63 -3.96 -0.72
N GLY A 88 -4.69 -4.45 0.52
CA GLY A 88 -5.70 -4.07 1.50
C GLY A 88 -5.66 -2.58 1.86
N LEU A 89 -4.45 -2.01 2.02
CA LEU A 89 -4.29 -0.57 2.23
C LEU A 89 -4.84 0.24 1.05
N ALA A 90 -4.52 -0.19 -0.18
CA ALA A 90 -4.98 0.47 -1.39
C ALA A 90 -6.50 0.38 -1.56
N ILE A 91 -7.13 -0.73 -1.20
CA ILE A 91 -8.60 -0.88 -1.16
C ILE A 91 -9.18 0.10 -0.14
N GLY A 92 -8.60 0.18 1.06
CA GLY A 92 -9.01 1.11 2.11
C GLY A 92 -8.97 2.56 1.65
N LEU A 93 -7.89 2.97 0.99
CA LEU A 93 -7.74 4.29 0.40
C LEU A 93 -8.76 4.51 -0.73
N TYR A 94 -8.89 3.58 -1.68
CA TYR A 94 -9.84 3.69 -2.79
C TYR A 94 -11.28 3.91 -2.31
N ARG A 95 -11.71 3.13 -1.31
CA ARG A 95 -13.06 3.22 -0.73
C ARG A 95 -13.24 4.45 0.15
N GLY A 96 -12.18 4.91 0.81
CA GLY A 96 -12.17 6.06 1.71
C GLY A 96 -12.06 7.42 1.01
N MET A 97 -11.54 7.46 -0.21
CA MET A 97 -11.34 8.70 -0.95
C MET A 97 -12.65 9.26 -1.54
N PRO A 98 -12.79 10.60 -1.59
CA PRO A 98 -13.88 11.26 -2.31
C PRO A 98 -13.78 10.96 -3.82
N PRO A 99 -14.90 11.04 -4.58
CA PRO A 99 -14.93 10.68 -6.00
C PRO A 99 -13.84 11.34 -6.86
N ALA A 100 -13.52 12.62 -6.61
CA ALA A 100 -12.50 13.36 -7.34
C ALA A 100 -11.06 12.85 -7.08
N ALA A 101 -10.79 12.24 -5.93
CA ALA A 101 -9.48 11.70 -5.56
C ALA A 101 -9.37 10.18 -5.78
N ARG A 102 -10.50 9.50 -6.00
CA ARG A 102 -10.58 8.05 -6.17
C ARG A 102 -9.99 7.60 -7.50
N SER A 103 -9.13 6.59 -7.48
CA SER A 103 -8.54 6.02 -8.68
C SER A 103 -8.14 4.56 -8.50
N ALA A 104 -8.44 3.73 -9.50
CA ALA A 104 -8.02 2.34 -9.51
C ALA A 104 -6.53 2.15 -9.84
N ALA A 105 -5.84 3.17 -10.35
CA ALA A 105 -4.45 3.03 -10.80
C ALA A 105 -3.47 2.69 -9.65
N PRO A 106 -3.46 3.37 -8.49
CA PRO A 106 -2.61 2.96 -7.37
C PRO A 106 -2.98 1.57 -6.84
N LEU A 107 -4.28 1.25 -6.79
CA LEU A 107 -4.76 -0.08 -6.38
C LEU A 107 -4.22 -1.18 -7.29
N LEU A 108 -4.30 -0.99 -8.61
CA LEU A 108 -3.75 -1.94 -9.57
C LEU A 108 -2.24 -2.10 -9.40
N MET A 109 -1.51 -0.99 -9.22
CA MET A 109 -0.06 -1.04 -8.98
C MET A 109 0.29 -1.80 -7.69
N PHE A 110 -0.44 -1.58 -6.60
CA PHE A 110 -0.20 -2.33 -5.36
C PHE A 110 -0.56 -3.81 -5.48
N ALA A 111 -1.64 -4.15 -6.19
CA ALA A 111 -2.03 -5.53 -6.45
C ALA A 111 -0.99 -6.26 -7.32
N LEU A 112 -0.51 -5.61 -8.40
CA LEU A 112 0.56 -6.14 -9.23
C LEU A 112 1.86 -6.28 -8.46
N GLY A 113 2.22 -5.29 -7.64
CA GLY A 113 3.41 -5.37 -6.77
C GLY A 113 3.32 -6.50 -5.76
N GLY A 114 2.16 -6.71 -5.13
CA GLY A 114 1.92 -7.83 -4.23
C GLY A 114 1.95 -9.19 -4.92
N LEU A 115 1.38 -9.30 -6.12
CA LEU A 115 1.44 -10.51 -6.94
C LEU A 115 2.88 -10.82 -7.38
N SER A 116 3.60 -9.83 -7.88
CA SER A 116 5.01 -9.97 -8.22
C SER A 116 5.84 -10.43 -7.02
N LEU A 117 5.60 -9.86 -5.83
CA LEU A 117 6.29 -10.25 -4.60
C LEU A 117 5.97 -11.71 -4.19
N ALA A 118 4.72 -12.14 -4.37
CA ALA A 118 4.33 -13.53 -4.14
C ALA A 118 5.00 -14.49 -5.13
N ILE A 119 5.10 -14.12 -6.41
CA ILE A 119 5.85 -14.92 -7.40
C ILE A 119 7.32 -15.01 -7.00
N THR A 120 7.95 -13.90 -6.59
CA THR A 120 9.34 -13.88 -6.10
C THR A 120 9.55 -14.80 -4.90
N ALA A 121 8.56 -14.94 -4.02
CA ALA A 121 8.66 -15.80 -2.84
C ALA A 121 8.83 -17.28 -3.22
N TYR A 122 8.16 -17.74 -4.28
CA TYR A 122 8.08 -19.16 -4.64
C TYR A 122 8.90 -19.53 -5.88
N ALA A 123 9.27 -18.57 -6.73
CA ALA A 123 10.20 -18.81 -7.82
C ALA A 123 11.61 -19.05 -7.26
N TRP A 124 12.25 -20.15 -7.67
CA TRP A 124 13.61 -20.47 -7.26
C TRP A 124 14.58 -19.38 -7.70
N MET A 125 15.52 -19.02 -6.82
CA MET A 125 16.59 -18.08 -7.13
C MET A 125 17.87 -18.85 -7.43
N ASP A 126 18.53 -18.53 -8.54
CA ASP A 126 19.88 -19.03 -8.81
C ASP A 126 20.89 -18.42 -7.84
N LEU A 127 21.78 -19.25 -7.28
CA LEU A 127 22.85 -18.77 -6.43
C LEU A 127 23.83 -17.92 -7.26
N PRO A 128 24.45 -16.88 -6.65
CA PRO A 128 25.51 -16.12 -7.30
C PRO A 128 26.62 -17.04 -7.81
N GLY A 129 26.97 -16.91 -9.10
CA GLY A 129 28.03 -17.69 -9.74
C GLY A 129 27.59 -19.00 -10.39
N LEU A 130 26.30 -19.35 -10.35
CA LEU A 130 25.73 -20.46 -11.10
C LEU A 130 25.09 -20.00 -12.43
N ASP A 131 24.87 -20.95 -13.33
CA ASP A 131 24.19 -20.71 -14.61
C ASP A 131 22.75 -20.25 -14.40
N ALA A 132 22.31 -19.31 -15.22
CA ALA A 132 20.96 -18.77 -15.16
C ALA A 132 19.93 -19.82 -15.58
N THR A 133 18.94 -20.06 -14.73
CA THR A 133 17.79 -20.94 -15.00
C THR A 133 16.55 -20.11 -15.36
N MET A 134 15.57 -20.76 -15.99
CA MET A 134 14.28 -20.10 -16.25
C MET A 134 13.58 -19.68 -14.95
N GLU A 135 13.69 -20.49 -13.89
CA GLU A 135 13.11 -20.16 -12.58
C GLU A 135 13.82 -18.96 -11.95
N GLY A 136 15.15 -18.91 -12.01
CA GLY A 136 15.93 -17.76 -11.56
C GLY A 136 15.61 -16.47 -12.32
N LEU A 137 15.34 -16.56 -13.63
CA LEU A 137 14.85 -15.43 -14.42
C LEU A 137 13.46 -14.96 -13.96
N VAL A 138 12.53 -15.89 -13.70
CA VAL A 138 11.20 -15.57 -13.15
C VAL A 138 11.33 -14.90 -11.79
N HIS A 139 12.20 -15.40 -10.92
CA HIS A 139 12.51 -14.78 -9.63
C HIS A 139 13.04 -13.35 -9.83
N GLY A 140 14.04 -13.17 -10.68
CA GLY A 140 14.66 -11.87 -10.92
C GLY A 140 13.70 -10.83 -11.53
N ILE A 141 12.89 -11.22 -12.52
CA ILE A 141 11.91 -10.33 -13.16
C ILE A 141 10.78 -9.98 -12.19
N SER A 142 10.25 -10.97 -11.46
CA SER A 142 9.19 -10.72 -10.47
C SER A 142 9.69 -9.83 -9.32
N ALA A 143 10.92 -10.01 -8.85
CA ALA A 143 11.49 -9.18 -7.79
C ALA A 143 11.59 -7.71 -8.22
N GLN A 144 12.07 -7.47 -9.43
CA GLN A 144 12.12 -6.12 -10.03
C GLN A 144 10.72 -5.54 -10.23
N GLY A 145 9.78 -6.35 -10.72
CA GLY A 145 8.38 -5.99 -10.86
C GLY A 145 7.76 -5.56 -9.53
N ALA A 146 8.02 -6.28 -8.44
CA ALA A 146 7.51 -5.95 -7.12
C ALA A 146 7.95 -4.54 -6.67
N PHE A 147 9.23 -4.20 -6.83
CA PHE A 147 9.75 -2.86 -6.52
C PHE A 147 9.16 -1.78 -7.43
N LEU A 148 9.16 -2.01 -8.74
CA LEU A 148 8.67 -1.03 -9.71
C LEU A 148 7.19 -0.72 -9.50
N PHE A 149 6.34 -1.75 -9.40
CA PHE A 149 4.92 -1.58 -9.16
C PHE A 149 4.63 -0.96 -7.80
N ALA A 150 5.31 -1.39 -6.72
CA ALA A 150 5.10 -0.83 -5.39
C ALA A 150 5.43 0.68 -5.36
N THR A 151 6.61 1.07 -5.83
CA THR A 151 7.04 2.48 -5.83
C THR A 151 6.22 3.36 -6.78
N THR A 152 5.80 2.82 -7.93
CA THR A 152 4.84 3.50 -8.81
C THR A 152 3.50 3.70 -8.11
N GLY A 153 3.01 2.67 -7.40
CA GLY A 153 1.84 2.74 -6.54
C GLY A 153 1.95 3.83 -5.46
N LEU A 154 3.10 3.93 -4.79
CA LEU A 154 3.41 4.98 -3.82
C LEU A 154 3.23 6.38 -4.44
N VAL A 155 3.88 6.63 -5.59
CA VAL A 155 3.84 7.94 -6.26
C VAL A 155 2.42 8.27 -6.72
N LEU A 156 1.77 7.35 -7.43
CA LEU A 156 0.40 7.56 -7.91
C LEU A 156 -0.58 7.77 -6.74
N GLN A 157 -0.43 7.01 -5.66
CA GLN A 157 -1.26 7.20 -4.47
C GLN A 157 -1.01 8.58 -3.85
N ALA A 158 0.24 8.99 -3.66
CA ALA A 158 0.57 10.31 -3.12
C ALA A 158 0.00 11.45 -3.98
N LEU A 159 0.03 11.31 -5.31
CA LEU A 159 -0.57 12.27 -6.24
C LEU A 159 -2.10 12.33 -6.07
N ARG A 160 -2.77 11.19 -5.90
CA ARG A 160 -4.22 11.15 -5.65
C ARG A 160 -4.60 11.77 -4.31
N LEU A 161 -3.79 11.56 -3.27
CA LEU A 161 -4.00 12.18 -1.96
C LEU A 161 -3.95 13.71 -2.00
N ARG A 162 -3.30 14.35 -3.00
CA ARG A 162 -3.31 15.83 -3.17
C ARG A 162 -4.71 16.39 -3.40
N LEU A 163 -5.59 15.58 -3.98
CA LEU A 163 -6.93 15.97 -4.37
C LEU A 163 -7.92 15.93 -3.18
N ASP A 164 -7.53 15.32 -2.06
CA ASP A 164 -8.33 15.30 -0.83
C ASP A 164 -7.83 16.38 0.15
N PRO A 165 -8.68 17.37 0.54
CA PRO A 165 -8.34 18.38 1.54
C PRO A 165 -7.79 17.82 2.86
N HIS A 166 -8.27 16.66 3.32
CA HIS A 166 -7.83 16.04 4.58
C HIS A 166 -6.38 15.57 4.54
N TRP A 167 -5.83 15.33 3.35
CA TRP A 167 -4.49 14.79 3.15
C TRP A 167 -3.46 15.87 2.79
N ARG A 168 -3.87 17.11 2.48
CA ARG A 168 -2.97 18.18 2.00
C ARG A 168 -1.73 18.38 2.86
N ARG A 169 -1.89 18.42 4.20
CA ARG A 169 -0.77 18.57 5.14
C ARG A 169 0.19 17.38 5.12
N HIS A 170 -0.30 16.18 4.84
CA HIS A 170 0.52 14.96 4.84
C HIS A 170 1.23 14.77 3.50
N VAL A 171 0.60 15.17 2.40
CA VAL A 171 1.17 14.99 1.06
C VAL A 171 2.47 15.78 0.86
N ARG A 172 2.64 16.92 1.55
CA ARG A 172 3.89 17.72 1.48
C ARG A 172 5.15 16.92 1.80
N TRP A 173 5.04 15.84 2.57
CA TRP A 173 6.16 14.94 2.88
C TRP A 173 5.97 13.52 2.32
N LEU A 174 4.73 13.05 2.16
CA LEU A 174 4.47 11.72 1.56
C LEU A 174 4.86 11.67 0.07
N LEU A 175 4.62 12.73 -0.70
CA LEU A 175 4.97 12.76 -2.12
C LEU A 175 6.49 12.78 -2.37
N PRO A 176 7.29 13.67 -1.77
CA PRO A 176 8.74 13.60 -1.96
C PRO A 176 9.34 12.29 -1.44
N TRP A 177 8.82 11.72 -0.36
CA TRP A 177 9.24 10.39 0.09
C TRP A 177 8.89 9.30 -0.95
N ALA A 178 7.68 9.29 -1.51
CA ALA A 178 7.32 8.36 -2.57
C ALA A 178 8.22 8.49 -3.81
N ILE A 179 8.53 9.72 -4.23
CA ILE A 179 9.46 10.00 -5.33
C ILE A 179 10.87 9.51 -4.97
N ALA A 180 11.32 9.72 -3.74
CA ALA A 180 12.61 9.22 -3.28
C ALA A 180 12.67 7.68 -3.30
N CYS A 181 11.61 6.97 -2.89
CA CYS A 181 11.53 5.52 -3.03
C CYS A 181 11.64 5.08 -4.51
N PHE A 182 10.92 5.76 -5.40
CA PHE A 182 10.97 5.48 -6.83
C PHE A 182 12.35 5.78 -7.44
N ALA A 183 13.00 6.88 -7.05
CA ALA A 183 14.36 7.18 -7.49
C ALA A 183 15.38 6.15 -6.95
N ALA A 184 15.20 5.70 -5.70
CA ALA A 184 16.11 4.77 -5.05
C ALA A 184 16.13 3.38 -5.73
N ILE A 185 15.03 2.93 -6.35
CA ILE A 185 15.05 1.68 -7.12
C ILE A 185 15.92 1.79 -8.38
N TRP A 186 16.00 2.98 -9.00
CA TRP A 186 16.89 3.21 -10.14
C TRP A 186 18.34 3.30 -9.71
N VAL A 187 18.62 3.93 -8.57
CA VAL A 187 19.97 3.92 -7.97
C VAL A 187 20.41 2.48 -7.71
N LEU A 188 19.55 1.67 -7.09
CA LEU A 188 19.81 0.26 -6.83
C LEU A 188 20.04 -0.55 -8.13
N ALA A 189 19.30 -0.25 -9.20
CA ALA A 189 19.41 -0.95 -10.47
C ALA A 189 20.66 -0.55 -11.28
N LEU A 190 21.01 0.73 -11.29
CA LEU A 190 22.03 1.30 -12.16
C LEU A 190 23.41 1.35 -11.49
N TRP A 191 23.47 1.52 -10.17
CA TRP A 191 24.73 1.67 -9.46
C TRP A 191 25.21 0.34 -8.88
N ARG A 192 26.03 -0.36 -9.67
CA ARG A 192 26.44 -1.75 -9.39
C ARG A 192 27.41 -1.91 -8.22
N GLU A 193 28.16 -0.88 -7.87
CA GLU A 193 29.18 -0.88 -6.81
C GLU A 193 28.59 -0.78 -5.39
N LEU A 194 27.28 -0.57 -5.24
CA LEU A 194 26.68 -0.53 -3.90
C LEU A 194 26.67 -1.93 -3.27
N PRO A 195 26.85 -2.04 -1.93
CA PRO A 195 26.57 -3.27 -1.21
C PRO A 195 25.08 -3.61 -1.38
N ARG A 196 24.80 -4.55 -2.28
CA ARG A 196 23.44 -4.77 -2.80
C ARG A 196 22.48 -5.21 -1.71
N GLY A 197 22.95 -5.97 -0.72
CA GLY A 197 22.13 -6.38 0.41
C GLY A 197 21.63 -5.20 1.23
N LEU A 198 22.51 -4.27 1.61
CA LEU A 198 22.16 -3.10 2.41
C LEU A 198 21.33 -2.11 1.61
N ALA A 199 21.73 -1.83 0.37
CA ALA A 199 21.01 -0.92 -0.51
C ALA A 199 19.58 -1.39 -0.77
N GLN A 200 19.39 -2.68 -1.06
CA GLN A 200 18.05 -3.27 -1.23
C GLN A 200 17.22 -3.17 0.05
N LYS A 201 17.79 -3.53 1.21
CA LYS A 201 17.07 -3.46 2.49
C LYS A 201 16.70 -2.03 2.88
N ALA A 202 17.55 -1.05 2.56
CA ALA A 202 17.23 0.37 2.76
C ALA A 202 16.03 0.79 1.90
N VAL A 203 15.97 0.40 0.63
CA VAL A 203 14.82 0.66 -0.25
C VAL A 203 13.55 0.00 0.29
N ILE A 204 13.63 -1.26 0.73
CA ILE A 204 12.51 -1.97 1.37
C ILE A 204 12.02 -1.20 2.60
N ALA A 205 12.94 -0.78 3.48
CA ALA A 205 12.60 -0.04 4.69
C ALA A 205 11.92 1.31 4.37
N MET A 206 12.38 2.02 3.34
CA MET A 206 11.73 3.26 2.87
C MET A 206 10.30 3.01 2.37
N ILE A 207 10.08 1.95 1.57
CA ILE A 207 8.76 1.59 1.04
C ILE A 207 7.81 1.19 2.17
N VAL A 208 8.25 0.27 3.03
CA VAL A 208 7.45 -0.22 4.17
C VAL A 208 7.15 0.90 5.16
N GLY A 209 8.12 1.78 5.42
CA GLY A 209 7.93 2.98 6.24
C GLY A 209 6.87 3.92 5.68
N TRP A 210 6.88 4.16 4.37
CA TRP A 210 5.85 4.96 3.71
C TRP A 210 4.46 4.32 3.83
N LEU A 211 4.36 3.01 3.57
CA LEU A 211 3.10 2.27 3.68
C LEU A 211 2.54 2.29 5.10
N ALA A 212 3.41 2.08 6.10
CA ALA A 212 3.04 2.16 7.51
C ALA A 212 2.55 3.57 7.88
N ALA A 213 3.24 4.61 7.40
CA ALA A 213 2.85 6.00 7.65
C ALA A 213 1.44 6.29 7.10
N VAL A 214 1.15 5.88 5.87
CA VAL A 214 -0.19 6.05 5.26
C VAL A 214 -1.24 5.22 5.98
N ALA A 215 -0.94 3.97 6.35
CA ALA A 215 -1.87 3.13 7.11
C ALA A 215 -2.20 3.72 8.49
N MET A 216 -1.20 4.26 9.21
CA MET A 216 -1.42 4.94 10.49
C MET A 216 -2.29 6.19 10.34
N LEU A 217 -2.06 7.00 9.31
CA LEU A 217 -2.87 8.20 9.04
C LEU A 217 -4.31 7.84 8.69
N LEU A 218 -4.52 6.85 7.81
CA LEU A 218 -5.83 6.35 7.46
C LEU A 218 -6.56 5.79 8.70
N GLY A 219 -5.85 5.05 9.57
CA GLY A 219 -6.39 4.54 10.82
C GLY A 219 -6.78 5.65 11.82
N ARG A 220 -6.02 6.75 11.87
CA ARG A 220 -6.39 7.94 12.66
C ARG A 220 -7.67 8.59 12.13
N GLN A 221 -7.80 8.76 10.82
CA GLN A 221 -9.01 9.30 10.19
C GLN A 221 -10.24 8.41 10.44
N ALA A 222 -10.10 7.08 10.28
CA ALA A 222 -11.18 6.13 10.53
C ALA A 222 -11.66 6.16 12.01
N ARG A 223 -10.74 6.31 12.98
CA ARG A 223 -11.09 6.45 14.40
C ARG A 223 -11.80 7.78 14.69
N ALA A 224 -11.32 8.89 14.12
CA ALA A 224 -11.98 10.18 14.28
C ALA A 224 -13.42 10.14 13.76
N ALA A 225 -13.64 9.50 12.61
CA ALA A 225 -14.99 9.33 12.05
C ALA A 225 -15.94 8.43 12.87
N LEU A 226 -15.40 7.55 13.72
CA LEU A 226 -16.20 6.70 14.64
C LEU A 226 -16.49 7.37 15.98
N GLY A 227 -15.65 8.32 16.40
CA GLY A 227 -15.76 9.02 17.67
C GLY A 227 -16.53 10.35 17.59
N ASP A 228 -17.01 10.74 16.42
CA ASP A 228 -17.83 11.93 16.21
C ASP A 228 -19.32 11.54 16.30
N PRO A 229 -20.01 11.79 17.43
CA PRO A 229 -21.44 11.59 17.53
C PRO A 229 -22.12 12.67 16.66
N ARG A 230 -22.56 12.28 15.46
CA ARG A 230 -23.45 13.12 14.64
C ARG A 230 -24.79 13.31 15.32
#